data_AF-A0A847K194-F1
#
_entry.id   AF-A0A847K194-F1
#
_cell.length_a   1.000
_cell.length_b   1.000
_cell.length_c   1.000
_cell.angle_alpha   90.00
_cell.angle_beta   90.00
_cell.angle_gamma   90.00
#
_symmetry.space_group_name_H-M   'P 1'
#
loop_
_entity.id
_entity.type
_entity.pdbx_description
1 polymer ?
#
loop_
_entity_poly.entity_id
_entity_poly.type
_entity_poly.pdbx_seq_one_letter_code
_entity_poly.pdbx_strand_id
1 'polypeptide(L)'
;MIPFGKVLDARQHRPVLPANAQYSAPPLTVECLAKLDSAKGFNILVANEPKSSATHWEIYSYAGTGVLSAYMPGYTPAEIRSDAVIADGRWHHCAMTFDGRTVRLYVDGKAVKTEPVLRQPGMAPVSGPLGVGDVPGTGIGCDGLLDEVRVSSVLRTIEGIPQAPFEDDRDTLALMHFDPEFAGAGMSSLNEPFRAGAEAALRARKALGGTEASLVLVFDRLDGDAEARRRLIEGIGWFFDTAIVYGCNGFGPITRDGNTGTVGVLALGDIVQTFSACADVGGSHERCGDSLGRALKPEMAKARGAKLAVLLGDCHVPANDSLVRGFVGAAGPGIPVVGGSCPLNGYVYDRGVVKQGVNIALLIAGEFRPGFALRAAQQPDAIASVAKQAAAAAVGDPGSDLALALVFDCVSRLQALGPNAQDELAALRQITGHAPLFGFYGSGEIGMDAAGSAPRGVGAHLSIAALLRA
;
A
#
# COMPACT_ATOMS: atom_id res chain seq x y z
N MET A 1 -10.72 -20.50 -5.08
CA MET A 1 -10.07 -19.85 -6.22
C MET A 1 -11.20 -19.41 -7.11
N ILE A 2 -11.56 -18.14 -7.19
CA ILE A 2 -10.90 -16.85 -6.85
C ILE A 2 -11.25 -16.49 -5.37
N PRO A 3 -10.75 -15.46 -4.65
CA PRO A 3 -10.26 -14.11 -5.02
C PRO A 3 -8.83 -14.03 -5.58
N PHE A 4 -8.49 -12.93 -6.27
CA PHE A 4 -7.13 -12.69 -6.80
C PHE A 4 -6.16 -12.13 -5.76
N GLY A 5 -6.69 -11.73 -4.60
CA GLY A 5 -5.95 -11.51 -3.38
C GLY A 5 -6.88 -11.39 -2.17
N LYS A 6 -6.89 -10.25 -1.48
CA LYS A 6 -7.88 -10.00 -0.42
C LYS A 6 -9.21 -9.55 -1.03
N VAL A 7 -10.23 -9.49 -0.19
CA VAL A 7 -11.61 -9.23 -0.61
C VAL A 7 -12.23 -8.22 0.33
N LEU A 8 -13.23 -7.50 -0.18
CA LEU A 8 -14.12 -6.73 0.65
C LEU A 8 -15.07 -7.67 1.39
N ASP A 9 -15.03 -7.67 2.73
CA ASP A 9 -16.12 -8.19 3.54
C ASP A 9 -17.21 -7.13 3.68
N ALA A 10 -18.25 -7.21 2.83
CA ALA A 10 -19.32 -6.23 2.73
C ALA A 10 -20.23 -6.18 3.98
N ARG A 11 -20.04 -7.13 4.91
CA ARG A 11 -20.70 -7.14 6.22
C ARG A 11 -20.05 -6.16 7.19
N GLN A 12 -18.76 -5.90 7.02
CA GLN A 12 -17.94 -5.07 7.91
C GLN A 12 -17.72 -3.68 7.33
N HIS A 13 -17.44 -3.60 6.03
CA HIS A 13 -17.10 -2.35 5.34
C HIS A 13 -17.87 -2.21 4.04
N ARG A 14 -18.30 -0.99 3.73
CA ARG A 14 -19.10 -0.69 2.54
C ARG A 14 -18.60 0.60 1.89
N PRO A 15 -17.62 0.49 0.96
CA PRO A 15 -17.02 1.64 0.31
C PRO A 15 -18.05 2.47 -0.45
N VAL A 16 -17.85 3.78 -0.43
CA VAL A 16 -18.68 4.75 -1.15
C VAL A 16 -17.77 5.68 -1.95
N LEU A 17 -17.95 5.70 -3.26
CA LEU A 17 -17.24 6.60 -4.18
C LEU A 17 -18.06 7.86 -4.42
N PRO A 18 -17.43 9.04 -4.59
CA PRO A 18 -18.13 10.29 -4.87
C PRO A 18 -19.02 10.19 -6.13
N ALA A 19 -20.02 11.07 -6.19
CA ALA A 19 -20.88 11.18 -7.36
C ALA A 19 -20.06 11.49 -8.62
N ASN A 20 -20.32 10.76 -9.70
CA ASN A 20 -19.74 11.01 -11.02
C ASN A 20 -20.83 10.84 -12.08
N ALA A 21 -21.06 11.89 -12.89
CA ALA A 21 -22.07 11.89 -13.93
C ALA A 21 -21.86 10.78 -14.98
N GLN A 22 -20.62 10.28 -15.15
CA GLN A 22 -20.31 9.19 -16.06
C GLN A 22 -20.88 7.84 -15.59
N TYR A 23 -21.10 7.62 -14.29
CA TYR A 23 -21.75 6.40 -13.80
C TYR A 23 -23.21 6.30 -14.26
N SER A 24 -23.83 7.44 -14.60
CA SER A 24 -25.25 7.55 -14.98
C SER A 24 -25.48 7.55 -16.50
N ALA A 25 -24.41 7.45 -17.30
CA ALA A 25 -24.44 7.61 -18.76
C ALA A 25 -24.16 6.28 -19.48
N PRO A 26 -25.14 5.68 -20.19
CA PRO A 26 -24.87 4.54 -21.07
C PRO A 26 -24.08 4.98 -22.33
N PRO A 27 -23.28 4.08 -22.95
CA PRO A 27 -23.09 2.68 -22.58
C PRO A 27 -22.31 2.50 -21.27
N LEU A 28 -22.68 1.46 -20.53
CA LEU A 28 -22.18 1.18 -19.18
C LEU A 28 -21.96 -0.33 -19.04
N THR A 29 -20.83 -0.71 -18.43
CA THR A 29 -20.64 -2.05 -17.85
C THR A 29 -20.32 -1.92 -16.37
N VAL A 30 -20.97 -2.73 -15.54
CA VAL A 30 -20.57 -2.98 -14.15
C VAL A 30 -20.32 -4.47 -13.98
N GLU A 31 -19.21 -4.83 -13.35
CA GLU A 31 -18.82 -6.21 -13.11
C GLU A 31 -18.10 -6.35 -11.77
N CYS A 32 -18.21 -7.52 -11.16
CA CYS A 32 -17.53 -7.87 -9.92
C CYS A 32 -17.44 -9.39 -9.74
N LEU A 33 -16.53 -9.81 -8.88
CA LEU A 33 -16.55 -11.13 -8.27
C LEU A 33 -17.34 -11.05 -6.96
N ALA A 34 -18.25 -12.00 -6.75
CA ALA A 34 -19.05 -12.07 -5.54
C ALA A 34 -19.13 -13.49 -5.00
N LYS A 35 -19.02 -13.63 -3.68
CA LYS A 35 -19.37 -14.85 -2.94
C LYS A 35 -20.39 -14.49 -1.87
N LEU A 36 -21.63 -14.93 -2.08
CA LEU A 36 -22.75 -14.60 -1.20
C LEU A 36 -23.17 -15.85 -0.41
N ASP A 37 -23.20 -15.71 0.91
CA ASP A 37 -23.41 -16.84 1.83
C ASP A 37 -24.89 -17.10 2.12
N SER A 38 -25.79 -16.17 1.75
CA SER A 38 -27.20 -16.21 2.13
C SER A 38 -28.11 -15.58 1.08
N ALA A 39 -29.17 -16.30 0.71
CA ALA A 39 -30.27 -15.79 -0.10
C ALA A 39 -31.39 -15.14 0.73
N LYS A 40 -31.29 -15.05 2.07
CA LYS A 40 -32.40 -14.58 2.92
C LYS A 40 -32.78 -13.13 2.67
N GLY A 41 -31.77 -12.26 2.51
CA GLY A 41 -31.93 -10.84 2.24
C GLY A 41 -31.54 -10.48 0.81
N PHE A 42 -31.71 -9.21 0.46
CA PHE A 42 -31.03 -8.65 -0.71
C PHE A 42 -29.54 -8.53 -0.42
N ASN A 43 -28.71 -8.82 -1.42
CA ASN A 43 -27.28 -8.56 -1.36
C ASN A 43 -26.90 -7.60 -2.46
N ILE A 44 -26.63 -6.35 -2.09
CA ILE A 44 -26.25 -5.30 -3.05
C ILE A 44 -24.80 -5.49 -3.45
N LEU A 45 -24.50 -5.65 -4.73
CA LEU A 45 -23.12 -5.74 -5.18
C LEU A 45 -22.58 -4.33 -5.44
N VAL A 46 -23.25 -3.59 -6.31
CA VAL A 46 -22.90 -2.21 -6.69
C VAL A 46 -24.18 -1.43 -6.98
N ALA A 47 -24.26 -0.19 -6.49
CA ALA A 47 -25.40 0.70 -6.71
C ALA A 47 -24.96 2.14 -6.97
N ASN A 48 -25.55 2.79 -7.97
CA ASN A 48 -25.30 4.19 -8.32
C ASN A 48 -26.50 5.06 -7.96
N GLU A 49 -26.25 6.17 -7.25
CA GLU A 49 -27.26 7.16 -6.84
C GLU A 49 -28.36 6.60 -5.89
N PRO A 50 -29.17 7.45 -5.26
CA PRO A 50 -30.34 7.00 -4.49
C PRO A 50 -31.42 6.41 -5.41
N LYS A 51 -32.25 5.49 -4.87
CA LYS A 51 -33.37 4.88 -5.63
C LYS A 51 -34.42 5.87 -6.15
N SER A 52 -34.43 7.10 -5.64
CA SER A 52 -35.27 8.19 -6.15
C SER A 52 -34.73 8.84 -7.44
N SER A 53 -33.53 8.49 -7.89
CA SER A 53 -32.93 9.00 -9.13
C SER A 53 -33.42 8.26 -10.37
N ALA A 54 -33.79 9.01 -11.40
CA ALA A 54 -34.16 8.45 -12.70
C ALA A 54 -32.98 7.80 -13.46
N THR A 55 -31.75 7.95 -12.96
CA THR A 55 -30.53 7.33 -13.49
C THR A 55 -29.94 6.29 -12.54
N HIS A 56 -30.66 5.93 -11.48
CA HIS A 56 -30.28 4.86 -10.58
C HIS A 56 -30.18 3.54 -11.32
N TRP A 57 -29.13 2.80 -11.01
CA TRP A 57 -29.00 1.40 -11.31
C TRP A 57 -28.32 0.70 -10.14
N GLU A 58 -28.69 -0.55 -9.91
CA GLU A 58 -28.00 -1.44 -8.98
C GLU A 58 -27.97 -2.86 -9.55
N ILE A 59 -26.91 -3.60 -9.23
CA ILE A 59 -26.83 -5.05 -9.42
C ILE A 59 -26.79 -5.73 -8.05
N TYR A 60 -27.59 -6.77 -7.88
CA TYR A 60 -27.82 -7.39 -6.57
C TYR A 60 -28.31 -8.83 -6.69
N SER A 61 -28.30 -9.59 -5.59
CA SER A 61 -29.02 -10.86 -5.50
C SER A 61 -30.41 -10.66 -4.89
N TYR A 62 -31.43 -11.30 -5.47
CA TYR A 62 -32.82 -11.15 -5.02
C TYR A 62 -33.13 -11.90 -3.72
N ALA A 63 -33.78 -11.24 -2.76
CA ALA A 63 -34.15 -11.84 -1.48
C ALA A 63 -35.06 -13.08 -1.65
N GLY A 64 -34.81 -14.10 -0.84
CA GLY A 64 -35.49 -15.40 -0.86
C GLY A 64 -35.03 -16.36 -1.97
N THR A 65 -34.33 -15.89 -3.01
CA THR A 65 -33.93 -16.76 -4.14
C THR A 65 -32.45 -16.68 -4.52
N GLY A 66 -31.77 -15.59 -4.17
CA GLY A 66 -30.35 -15.42 -4.46
C GLY A 66 -30.03 -15.22 -5.94
N VAL A 67 -31.02 -14.96 -6.80
CA VAL A 67 -30.76 -14.78 -8.24
C VAL A 67 -30.20 -13.41 -8.57
N LEU A 68 -29.23 -13.35 -9.49
CA LEU A 68 -28.69 -12.08 -9.97
C LEU A 68 -29.80 -11.25 -10.63
N SER A 69 -29.92 -9.99 -10.21
CA SER A 69 -30.95 -9.06 -10.63
C SER A 69 -30.38 -7.65 -10.78
N ALA A 70 -31.08 -6.80 -11.51
CA ALA A 70 -30.82 -5.37 -11.58
C ALA A 70 -32.09 -4.56 -11.33
N TYR A 71 -31.94 -3.39 -10.70
CA TYR A 71 -33.04 -2.47 -10.44
C TYR A 71 -32.72 -1.08 -11.00
N MET A 72 -33.61 -0.57 -11.84
CA MET A 72 -33.47 0.65 -12.62
C MET A 72 -34.82 1.40 -12.64
N PRO A 73 -35.19 2.10 -11.54
CA PRO A 73 -36.52 2.71 -11.36
C PRO A 73 -36.85 3.81 -12.37
N GLY A 74 -35.84 4.38 -13.03
CA GLY A 74 -36.04 5.32 -14.14
C GLY A 74 -36.46 4.65 -15.45
N TYR A 75 -36.63 3.33 -15.48
CA TYR A 75 -36.93 2.53 -16.66
C TYR A 75 -38.07 1.53 -16.41
N THR A 76 -38.69 1.07 -17.50
CA THR A 76 -39.73 0.03 -17.49
C THR A 76 -39.29 -1.16 -18.37
N PRO A 77 -39.26 -2.40 -17.83
CA PRO A 77 -39.49 -2.75 -16.43
C PRO A 77 -38.38 -2.19 -15.51
N ALA A 78 -38.76 -1.82 -14.29
CA ALA A 78 -37.81 -1.30 -13.29
C ALA A 78 -36.96 -2.41 -12.66
N GLU A 79 -37.50 -3.62 -12.56
CA GLU A 79 -36.80 -4.78 -12.00
C GLU A 79 -36.51 -5.78 -13.12
N ILE A 80 -35.24 -6.11 -13.30
CA ILE A 80 -34.76 -7.09 -14.27
C ILE A 80 -34.18 -8.27 -13.50
N ARG A 81 -34.94 -9.36 -13.43
CA ARG A 81 -34.58 -10.57 -12.69
C ARG A 81 -34.13 -11.69 -13.63
N SER A 82 -33.02 -12.35 -13.30
CA SER A 82 -32.58 -13.58 -13.97
C SER A 82 -33.04 -14.83 -13.21
N ASP A 83 -32.75 -16.01 -13.77
CA ASP A 83 -32.95 -17.31 -13.11
C ASP A 83 -31.66 -17.87 -12.48
N ALA A 84 -30.53 -17.13 -12.57
CA ALA A 84 -29.23 -17.61 -12.13
C ALA A 84 -28.96 -17.29 -10.66
N VAL A 85 -28.93 -18.31 -9.81
CA VAL A 85 -28.60 -18.20 -8.38
C VAL A 85 -27.10 -17.92 -8.21
N ILE A 86 -26.78 -16.86 -7.47
CA ILE A 86 -25.41 -16.45 -7.11
C ILE A 86 -25.16 -16.45 -5.59
N ALA A 87 -26.19 -16.74 -4.78
CA ALA A 87 -26.10 -16.88 -3.34
C ALA A 87 -26.08 -18.35 -2.90
N ASP A 88 -25.12 -19.09 -3.45
CA ASP A 88 -24.90 -20.52 -3.20
C ASP A 88 -23.60 -20.81 -2.42
N GLY A 89 -22.96 -19.77 -1.89
CA GLY A 89 -21.68 -19.87 -1.16
C GLY A 89 -20.45 -20.09 -2.06
N ARG A 90 -20.58 -19.95 -3.39
CA ARG A 90 -19.46 -20.00 -4.33
C ARG A 90 -19.15 -18.62 -4.91
N TRP A 91 -17.95 -18.49 -5.47
CA TRP A 91 -17.55 -17.30 -6.20
C TRP A 91 -18.18 -17.29 -7.58
N HIS A 92 -18.74 -16.15 -7.95
CA HIS A 92 -19.31 -15.89 -9.26
C HIS A 92 -18.78 -14.59 -9.84
N HIS A 93 -18.50 -14.58 -11.14
CA HIS A 93 -18.34 -13.35 -11.90
C HIS A 93 -19.72 -12.82 -12.28
N CYS A 94 -20.15 -11.74 -11.64
CA CYS A 94 -21.44 -11.10 -11.87
C CYS A 94 -21.24 -9.80 -12.66
N ALA A 95 -22.00 -9.62 -13.75
CA ALA A 95 -21.92 -8.39 -14.53
C ALA A 95 -23.27 -7.94 -15.09
N MET A 96 -23.37 -6.64 -15.38
CA MET A 96 -24.43 -6.02 -16.15
C MET A 96 -23.85 -5.11 -17.22
N THR A 97 -24.34 -5.26 -18.45
CA THR A 97 -24.11 -4.28 -19.53
C THR A 97 -25.40 -3.54 -19.84
N PHE A 98 -25.33 -2.23 -20.06
CA PHE A 98 -26.47 -1.40 -20.44
C PHE A 98 -26.11 -0.46 -21.59
N ASP A 99 -26.76 -0.64 -22.74
CA ASP A 99 -26.51 0.15 -23.96
C ASP A 99 -27.39 1.42 -24.08
N GLY A 100 -28.21 1.70 -23.06
CA GLY A 100 -29.21 2.76 -23.06
C GLY A 100 -30.63 2.30 -23.42
N ARG A 101 -30.77 1.08 -23.95
CA ARG A 101 -32.04 0.45 -24.37
C ARG A 101 -32.19 -1.00 -23.92
N THR A 102 -31.10 -1.70 -23.69
CA THR A 102 -31.07 -3.13 -23.37
C THR A 102 -30.15 -3.37 -22.18
N VAL A 103 -30.68 -4.02 -21.16
CA VAL A 103 -29.91 -4.53 -20.03
C VAL A 103 -29.59 -6.00 -20.28
N ARG A 104 -28.33 -6.40 -20.07
CA ARG A 104 -27.94 -7.82 -20.06
C ARG A 104 -27.24 -8.14 -18.75
N LEU A 105 -27.63 -9.24 -18.12
CA LEU A 105 -27.00 -9.74 -16.90
C LEU A 105 -26.19 -10.99 -17.23
N TYR A 106 -25.05 -11.14 -16.58
CA TYR A 106 -24.10 -12.22 -16.80
C TYR A 106 -23.70 -12.87 -15.48
N VAL A 107 -23.61 -14.20 -15.49
CA VAL A 107 -23.00 -15.00 -14.42
C VAL A 107 -21.97 -15.92 -15.05
N ASP A 108 -20.73 -15.83 -14.58
CA ASP A 108 -19.59 -16.65 -15.02
C ASP A 108 -19.39 -16.61 -16.55
N GLY A 109 -19.57 -15.42 -17.14
CA GLY A 109 -19.43 -15.20 -18.58
C GLY A 109 -20.67 -15.50 -19.41
N LYS A 110 -21.66 -16.18 -18.85
CA LYS A 110 -22.89 -16.52 -19.57
C LYS A 110 -23.92 -15.42 -19.41
N ALA A 111 -24.50 -14.94 -20.51
CA ALA A 111 -25.67 -14.07 -20.46
C ALA A 111 -26.87 -14.85 -19.87
N VAL A 112 -27.32 -14.48 -18.68
CA VAL A 112 -28.43 -15.13 -17.96
C VAL A 112 -29.76 -14.40 -18.09
N LYS A 113 -29.73 -13.13 -18.51
CA LYS A 113 -30.92 -12.32 -18.81
C LYS A 113 -30.58 -11.27 -19.86
N THR A 114 -31.52 -11.00 -20.75
CA THR A 114 -31.47 -9.88 -21.71
C THR A 114 -32.86 -9.26 -21.73
N GLU A 115 -32.96 -7.98 -21.44
CA GLU A 115 -34.23 -7.28 -21.26
C GLU A 115 -34.19 -5.91 -21.94
N PRO A 116 -35.07 -5.65 -22.92
CA PRO A 116 -35.30 -4.30 -23.43
C PRO A 116 -35.97 -3.45 -22.35
N VAL A 117 -35.52 -2.21 -22.21
CA VAL A 117 -36.06 -1.25 -21.25
C VAL A 117 -36.41 0.07 -21.93
N LEU A 118 -37.46 0.73 -21.44
CA LEU A 118 -37.89 2.04 -21.91
C LEU A 118 -37.79 3.05 -20.77
N ARG A 119 -37.28 4.25 -21.06
CA ARG A 119 -37.19 5.33 -20.06
C ARG A 119 -38.59 5.68 -19.56
N GLN A 120 -38.76 5.69 -18.24
CA GLN A 120 -40.01 6.07 -17.59
C GLN A 120 -40.13 7.61 -17.53
N PRO A 121 -41.27 8.20 -17.95
CA PRO A 121 -41.50 9.63 -17.80
C PRO A 121 -41.79 10.02 -16.34
N GLY A 122 -41.46 11.26 -15.98
CA GLY A 122 -41.87 11.85 -14.70
C GLY A 122 -40.91 11.63 -13.51
N MET A 123 -39.75 11.02 -13.75
CA MET A 123 -38.70 10.86 -12.74
C MET A 123 -37.48 11.71 -13.12
N ALA A 124 -36.95 12.48 -12.16
CA ALA A 124 -35.77 13.33 -12.38
C ALA A 124 -34.48 12.61 -11.93
N PRO A 125 -33.34 12.82 -12.61
CA PRO A 125 -32.04 12.40 -12.09
C PRO A 125 -31.74 13.07 -10.74
N VAL A 126 -31.19 12.32 -9.80
CA VAL A 126 -30.72 12.81 -8.50
C VAL A 126 -29.27 12.36 -8.33
N SER A 127 -28.35 13.30 -8.36
CA SER A 127 -26.92 13.02 -8.18
C SER A 127 -26.68 12.41 -6.80
N GLY A 128 -25.82 11.40 -6.76
CA GLY A 128 -25.41 10.73 -5.54
C GLY A 128 -24.24 9.80 -5.76
N PRO A 129 -23.72 9.21 -4.68
CA PRO A 129 -22.50 8.42 -4.73
C PRO A 129 -22.72 7.04 -5.36
N LEU A 130 -21.62 6.35 -5.66
CA LEU A 130 -21.60 4.93 -6.01
C LEU A 130 -21.26 4.10 -4.76
N GLY A 131 -22.17 3.22 -4.35
CA GLY A 131 -21.98 2.30 -3.22
C GLY A 131 -21.55 0.90 -3.67
N VAL A 132 -20.65 0.28 -2.91
CA VAL A 132 -20.25 -1.13 -3.06
C VAL A 132 -20.66 -1.89 -1.81
N GLY A 133 -21.41 -2.98 -1.98
CA GLY A 133 -21.98 -3.70 -0.84
C GLY A 133 -23.15 -2.99 -0.17
N ASP A 134 -23.63 -1.87 -0.72
CA ASP A 134 -24.62 -0.97 -0.10
C ASP A 134 -25.40 -0.19 -1.17
N VAL A 135 -26.67 0.10 -0.88
CA VAL A 135 -27.38 1.20 -1.55
C VAL A 135 -27.32 2.43 -0.65
N PRO A 136 -26.59 3.49 -1.06
CA PRO A 136 -26.35 4.65 -0.23
C PRO A 136 -27.63 5.23 0.38
N GLY A 137 -27.66 5.32 1.71
CA GLY A 137 -28.75 5.97 2.46
C GLY A 137 -29.98 5.09 2.72
N THR A 138 -29.96 3.80 2.39
CA THR A 138 -31.12 2.90 2.61
C THR A 138 -30.92 1.87 3.72
N GLY A 139 -29.67 1.57 4.09
CA GLY A 139 -29.32 0.50 5.03
C GLY A 139 -29.41 -0.92 4.46
N ILE A 140 -29.80 -1.08 3.19
CA ILE A 140 -29.77 -2.37 2.48
C ILE A 140 -28.32 -2.65 2.04
N GLY A 141 -27.75 -3.74 2.56
CA GLY A 141 -26.35 -4.08 2.36
C GLY A 141 -26.12 -5.39 1.59
N CYS A 142 -24.98 -6.01 1.87
CA CYS A 142 -24.55 -7.29 1.30
C CYS A 142 -24.01 -8.22 2.40
N ASP A 143 -24.52 -9.45 2.42
CA ASP A 143 -24.06 -10.54 3.27
C ASP A 143 -23.13 -11.46 2.47
N GLY A 144 -21.96 -10.92 2.12
CA GLY A 144 -21.01 -11.63 1.27
C GLY A 144 -19.66 -10.93 1.12
N LEU A 145 -18.81 -11.57 0.34
CA LEU A 145 -17.48 -11.11 -0.03
C LEU A 145 -17.52 -10.60 -1.48
N LEU A 146 -16.89 -9.45 -1.73
CA LEU A 146 -16.77 -8.85 -3.05
C LEU A 146 -15.29 -8.70 -3.42
N ASP A 147 -14.99 -8.89 -4.69
CA ASP A 147 -13.66 -8.70 -5.28
C ASP A 147 -13.79 -8.09 -6.68
N GLU A 148 -12.74 -7.45 -7.19
CA GLU A 148 -12.64 -6.94 -8.56
C GLU A 148 -13.86 -6.12 -9.03
N VAL A 149 -14.28 -5.10 -8.27
CA VAL A 149 -15.43 -4.28 -8.69
C VAL A 149 -14.99 -3.25 -9.72
N ARG A 150 -15.53 -3.35 -10.94
CA ARG A 150 -15.26 -2.41 -12.05
C ARG A 150 -16.53 -1.79 -12.62
N VAL A 151 -16.46 -0.49 -12.90
CA VAL A 151 -17.45 0.26 -13.69
C VAL A 151 -16.76 0.84 -14.91
N SER A 152 -17.37 0.75 -16.09
CA SER A 152 -16.77 1.19 -17.36
C SER A 152 -17.76 1.91 -18.26
N SER A 153 -17.26 2.83 -19.07
CA SER A 153 -18.01 3.69 -20.01
C SER A 153 -18.28 3.04 -21.38
N VAL A 154 -18.05 1.74 -21.49
CA VAL A 154 -18.22 0.93 -22.71
C VAL A 154 -18.96 -0.36 -22.39
N LEU A 155 -19.50 -1.02 -23.41
CA LEU A 155 -20.01 -2.40 -23.30
C LEU A 155 -18.82 -3.36 -23.40
N ARG A 156 -18.32 -3.84 -22.27
CA ARG A 156 -17.23 -4.83 -22.26
C ARG A 156 -17.77 -6.21 -22.66
N THR A 157 -16.91 -6.99 -23.28
CA THR A 157 -17.18 -8.41 -23.51
C THR A 157 -17.04 -9.14 -22.17
N ILE A 158 -18.11 -9.82 -21.75
CA ILE A 158 -18.14 -10.59 -20.50
C ILE A 158 -17.94 -12.07 -20.85
N GLU A 159 -16.78 -12.62 -20.49
CA GLU A 159 -16.40 -14.00 -20.79
C GLU A 159 -15.87 -14.72 -19.56
N GLY A 160 -16.34 -15.96 -19.37
CA GLY A 160 -15.97 -16.83 -18.27
C GLY A 160 -15.94 -16.18 -16.88
N ILE A 161 -15.21 -16.85 -16.01
CA ILE A 161 -14.70 -16.26 -14.78
C ILE A 161 -13.32 -15.67 -15.13
N PRO A 162 -13.02 -14.40 -14.76
CA PRO A 162 -11.73 -13.78 -15.02
C PRO A 162 -10.58 -14.69 -14.57
N GLN A 163 -9.46 -14.66 -15.28
CA GLN A 163 -8.24 -15.43 -14.94
C GLN A 163 -7.10 -14.55 -14.44
N ALA A 164 -7.29 -13.23 -14.43
CA ALA A 164 -6.40 -12.23 -13.87
C ALA A 164 -7.23 -11.06 -13.30
N PRO A 165 -6.66 -10.22 -12.43
CA PRO A 165 -7.25 -8.95 -12.01
C PRO A 165 -7.66 -8.10 -13.21
N PHE A 166 -8.70 -7.28 -13.05
CA PHE A 166 -9.13 -6.35 -14.07
C PHE A 166 -8.09 -5.26 -14.32
N GLU A 167 -7.94 -4.85 -15.57
CA GLU A 167 -7.06 -3.72 -15.89
C GLU A 167 -7.81 -2.39 -15.76
N ASP A 168 -7.11 -1.38 -15.21
CA ASP A 168 -7.52 0.02 -15.24
C ASP A 168 -7.11 0.64 -16.59
N ASP A 169 -7.99 0.54 -17.57
CA ASP A 169 -7.81 1.11 -18.90
C ASP A 169 -8.54 2.46 -19.06
N ARG A 170 -8.38 3.10 -20.23
CA ARG A 170 -8.99 4.42 -20.51
C ARG A 170 -10.53 4.46 -20.40
N ASP A 171 -11.18 3.30 -20.45
CA ASP A 171 -12.64 3.14 -20.45
C ASP A 171 -13.15 2.77 -19.04
N THR A 172 -12.24 2.62 -18.07
CA THR A 172 -12.52 2.34 -16.67
C THR A 172 -12.87 3.62 -15.92
N LEU A 173 -14.04 3.63 -15.28
CA LEU A 173 -14.55 4.77 -14.50
C LEU A 173 -14.33 4.60 -13.00
N ALA A 174 -14.28 3.36 -12.54
CA ALA A 174 -13.93 2.96 -11.19
C ALA A 174 -13.44 1.52 -11.21
N LEU A 175 -12.38 1.23 -10.46
CA LEU A 175 -11.86 -0.11 -10.25
C LEU A 175 -11.42 -0.25 -8.79
N MET A 176 -11.84 -1.33 -8.15
CA MET A 176 -11.48 -1.69 -6.78
C MET A 176 -11.08 -3.16 -6.74
N HIS A 177 -9.79 -3.41 -6.53
CA HIS A 177 -9.23 -4.75 -6.34
C HIS A 177 -9.43 -5.29 -4.92
N PHE A 178 -9.66 -4.42 -3.93
CA PHE A 178 -9.70 -4.78 -2.50
C PHE A 178 -8.47 -5.54 -1.98
N ASP A 179 -7.40 -5.52 -2.76
CA ASP A 179 -6.07 -5.92 -2.35
C ASP A 179 -5.44 -4.78 -1.55
N PRO A 180 -5.17 -4.97 -0.25
CA PRO A 180 -4.43 -3.98 0.50
C PRO A 180 -3.02 -3.93 -0.05
N GLU A 181 -2.63 -2.73 -0.48
CA GLU A 181 -1.26 -2.46 -0.84
C GLU A 181 -0.37 -2.70 0.38
N PHE A 182 0.71 -3.43 0.18
CA PHE A 182 1.66 -3.70 1.27
C PHE A 182 2.29 -2.39 1.74
N ALA A 183 2.57 -1.51 0.78
CA ALA A 183 3.10 -0.19 1.06
C ALA A 183 2.80 0.81 -0.07
N GLY A 184 2.62 2.07 0.30
CA GLY A 184 2.60 3.20 -0.62
C GLY A 184 3.77 4.14 -0.35
N ALA A 185 4.54 4.49 -1.38
CA ALA A 185 5.66 5.43 -1.27
C ALA A 185 5.36 6.73 -2.04
N GLY A 186 5.84 7.85 -1.52
CA GLY A 186 5.71 9.16 -2.13
C GLY A 186 6.96 10.01 -1.92
N MET A 187 7.30 10.83 -2.91
CA MET A 187 8.43 11.77 -2.84
C MET A 187 7.98 13.19 -3.18
N SER A 188 8.56 14.17 -2.49
CA SER A 188 8.49 15.59 -2.83
C SER A 188 9.90 16.12 -3.12
N SER A 189 9.98 17.11 -4.01
CA SER A 189 11.21 17.87 -4.30
C SER A 189 11.10 19.32 -3.80
N LEU A 190 10.06 19.65 -3.03
CA LEU A 190 9.86 20.99 -2.48
C LEU A 190 10.79 21.21 -1.29
N ASN A 191 11.26 22.45 -1.14
CA ASN A 191 12.13 22.84 -0.01
C ASN A 191 11.36 23.43 1.17
N GLU A 192 10.10 23.84 0.98
CA GLU A 192 9.27 24.34 2.09
C GLU A 192 8.77 23.14 2.90
N PRO A 193 9.15 23.01 4.19
CA PRO A 193 8.98 21.76 4.92
C PRO A 193 7.53 21.26 5.01
N PHE A 194 6.56 22.14 5.28
CA PHE A 194 5.17 21.73 5.42
C PHE A 194 4.61 21.18 4.10
N ARG A 195 4.78 21.92 3.01
CA ARG A 195 4.34 21.49 1.67
C ARG A 195 5.07 20.26 1.19
N ALA A 196 6.37 20.13 1.50
CA ALA A 196 7.14 18.95 1.14
C ALA A 196 6.61 17.70 1.85
N GLY A 197 6.32 17.80 3.16
CA GLY A 197 5.68 16.73 3.92
C GLY A 197 4.30 16.37 3.40
N ALA A 198 3.44 17.36 3.20
CA ALA A 198 2.08 17.17 2.70
C ALA A 198 2.04 16.52 1.32
N GLU A 199 2.91 16.94 0.39
CA GLU A 199 2.96 16.37 -0.96
C GLU A 199 3.46 14.92 -0.94
N ALA A 200 4.55 14.63 -0.21
CA ALA A 200 5.08 13.28 -0.12
C ALA A 200 4.07 12.34 0.55
N ALA A 201 3.41 12.79 1.62
CA ALA A 201 2.38 12.02 2.33
C ALA A 201 1.13 11.76 1.49
N LEU A 202 0.63 12.76 0.76
CA LEU A 202 -0.50 12.56 -0.17
C LEU A 202 -0.18 11.52 -1.23
N ARG A 203 1.02 11.56 -1.82
CA ARG A 203 1.47 10.60 -2.82
C ARG A 203 1.57 9.18 -2.23
N ALA A 204 2.16 9.05 -1.03
CA ALA A 204 2.23 7.78 -0.32
C ALA A 204 0.83 7.21 -0.01
N ARG A 205 -0.10 8.04 0.46
CA ARG A 205 -1.48 7.63 0.77
C ARG A 205 -2.24 7.18 -0.47
N LYS A 206 -2.07 7.87 -1.60
CA LYS A 206 -2.65 7.45 -2.88
C LYS A 206 -2.08 6.10 -3.33
N ALA A 207 -0.77 5.92 -3.22
CA ALA A 207 -0.10 4.66 -3.55
C ALA A 207 -0.47 3.51 -2.61
N LEU A 208 -0.95 3.79 -1.39
CA LEU A 208 -1.43 2.78 -0.44
C LEU A 208 -2.86 2.28 -0.77
N GLY A 209 -3.51 2.82 -1.82
CA GLY A 209 -4.72 2.23 -2.40
C GLY A 209 -5.95 2.23 -1.48
N GLY A 210 -5.99 3.06 -0.45
CA GLY A 210 -7.08 3.11 0.53
C GLY A 210 -6.90 2.19 1.75
N THR A 211 -5.80 1.45 1.84
CA THR A 211 -5.43 0.71 3.07
C THR A 211 -5.10 1.70 4.19
N GLU A 212 -5.51 1.41 5.42
CA GLU A 212 -5.07 2.17 6.59
C GLU A 212 -3.59 1.90 6.85
N ALA A 213 -2.85 2.92 7.32
CA ALA A 213 -1.43 2.79 7.59
C ALA A 213 -1.20 2.30 9.04
N SER A 214 -0.31 1.32 9.22
CA SER A 214 0.20 0.90 10.54
C SER A 214 1.55 1.52 10.91
N LEU A 215 2.29 2.00 9.91
CA LEU A 215 3.57 2.66 10.07
C LEU A 215 3.78 3.65 8.93
N VAL A 216 4.29 4.83 9.27
CA VAL A 216 4.76 5.82 8.30
C VAL A 216 6.24 6.08 8.53
N LEU A 217 7.09 5.79 7.54
CA LEU A 217 8.51 6.14 7.54
C LEU A 217 8.74 7.43 6.77
N VAL A 218 9.60 8.29 7.30
CA VAL A 218 9.95 9.59 6.72
C VAL A 218 11.45 9.76 6.65
N PHE A 219 11.95 10.07 5.47
CA PHE A 219 13.35 10.44 5.26
C PHE A 219 13.43 11.77 4.52
N ASP A 220 14.20 12.71 5.05
CA ASP A 220 14.38 14.03 4.43
C ASP A 220 15.86 14.42 4.32
N ARG A 221 16.11 15.41 3.47
CA ARG A 221 17.37 16.15 3.34
C ARG A 221 17.17 17.65 3.38
N LEU A 222 16.10 18.11 4.05
CA LEU A 222 15.75 19.53 4.08
C LEU A 222 16.87 20.34 4.74
N ASP A 223 17.06 21.58 4.34
CA ASP A 223 17.87 22.50 5.13
C ASP A 223 17.10 22.93 6.40
N GLY A 224 17.78 23.55 7.36
CA GLY A 224 17.16 24.13 8.55
C GLY A 224 17.25 23.27 9.81
N ASP A 225 16.40 23.58 10.79
CA ASP A 225 16.52 23.13 12.18
C ASP A 225 15.34 22.23 12.61
N ALA A 226 15.20 22.01 13.93
CA ALA A 226 14.11 21.25 14.51
C ALA A 226 12.72 21.85 14.23
N GLU A 227 12.60 23.17 14.03
CA GLU A 227 11.33 23.82 13.67
C GLU A 227 10.92 23.44 12.25
N ALA A 228 11.88 23.50 11.30
CA ALA A 228 11.64 23.03 9.93
C ALA A 228 11.12 21.58 9.91
N ARG A 229 11.68 20.72 10.76
CA ARG A 229 11.23 19.32 10.88
C ARG A 229 9.85 19.20 11.51
N ARG A 230 9.52 20.03 12.50
CA ARG A 230 8.17 20.05 13.07
C ARG A 230 7.14 20.44 12.02
N ARG A 231 7.43 21.46 11.20
CA ARG A 231 6.59 21.85 10.05
C ARG A 231 6.46 20.73 9.01
N LEU A 232 7.54 20.00 8.74
CA LEU A 232 7.51 18.79 7.89
C LEU A 232 6.52 17.76 8.43
N ILE A 233 6.63 17.39 9.71
CA ILE A 233 5.76 16.40 10.34
C ILE A 233 4.31 16.87 10.37
N GLU A 234 4.04 18.16 10.62
CA GLU A 234 2.69 18.72 10.53
C GLU A 234 2.07 18.55 9.13
N GLY A 235 2.86 18.74 8.07
CA GLY A 235 2.39 18.51 6.69
C GLY A 235 2.02 17.04 6.45
N ILE A 236 2.79 16.10 7.00
CA ILE A 236 2.50 14.66 6.94
C ILE A 236 1.24 14.33 7.76
N GLY A 237 1.06 14.99 8.91
CA GLY A 237 -0.08 14.85 9.82
C GLY A 237 -1.45 15.20 9.22
N TRP A 238 -1.49 15.85 8.05
CA TRP A 238 -2.74 16.08 7.32
C TRP A 238 -3.30 14.81 6.67
N PHE A 239 -2.45 13.80 6.45
CA PHE A 239 -2.83 12.59 5.71
C PHE A 239 -2.71 11.32 6.54
N PHE A 240 -1.87 11.32 7.58
CA PHE A 240 -1.61 10.19 8.47
C PHE A 240 -1.62 10.64 9.94
N ASP A 241 -1.96 9.72 10.84
CA ASP A 241 -1.76 9.95 12.28
C ASP A 241 -0.26 10.10 12.59
N THR A 242 0.13 11.19 13.25
CA THR A 242 1.53 11.43 13.59
C THR A 242 2.04 10.43 14.63
N ALA A 243 1.16 9.77 15.38
CA ALA A 243 1.53 8.71 16.32
C ALA A 243 2.13 7.46 15.67
N ILE A 244 2.01 7.31 14.34
CA ILE A 244 2.63 6.22 13.58
C ILE A 244 3.78 6.71 12.68
N VAL A 245 4.22 7.97 12.82
CA VAL A 245 5.27 8.57 11.99
C VAL A 245 6.65 8.43 12.66
N TYR A 246 7.57 7.78 11.96
CA TYR A 246 8.94 7.54 12.38
C TYR A 246 9.93 7.84 11.26
N GLY A 247 11.21 7.98 11.59
CA GLY A 247 12.25 8.17 10.58
C GLY A 247 13.42 9.00 11.08
N CYS A 248 14.17 9.57 10.14
CA CYS A 248 15.26 10.48 10.44
C CYS A 248 15.64 11.33 9.22
N ASN A 249 16.41 12.39 9.43
CA ASN A 249 17.02 13.09 8.31
C ASN A 249 18.27 12.34 7.79
N GLY A 250 18.65 12.66 6.57
CA GLY A 250 19.80 12.09 5.87
C GLY A 250 20.22 13.00 4.72
N PHE A 251 20.71 12.37 3.66
CA PHE A 251 21.23 13.07 2.47
C PHE A 251 20.28 12.96 1.27
N GLY A 252 19.16 12.28 1.42
CA GLY A 252 18.06 12.27 0.47
C GLY A 252 17.25 10.98 0.55
N PRO A 253 15.93 11.04 0.31
CA PRO A 253 15.13 9.84 0.16
C PRO A 253 15.49 9.11 -1.13
N ILE A 254 15.28 7.80 -1.12
CA ILE A 254 15.31 6.95 -2.30
C ILE A 254 13.90 6.38 -2.43
N THR A 255 13.21 6.69 -3.52
CA THR A 255 11.91 6.09 -3.82
C THR A 255 11.91 5.48 -5.21
N ARG A 256 10.85 4.71 -5.51
CA ARG A 256 10.59 4.28 -6.88
C ARG A 256 10.53 5.44 -7.86
N ASP A 257 10.12 6.65 -7.47
CA ASP A 257 9.94 7.78 -8.40
C ASP A 257 11.25 8.57 -8.62
N GLY A 258 12.18 8.51 -7.67
CA GLY A 258 13.50 9.13 -7.81
C GLY A 258 14.30 9.11 -6.52
N ASN A 259 15.56 9.56 -6.60
CA ASN A 259 16.48 9.68 -5.47
C ASN A 259 17.14 11.07 -5.35
N THR A 260 16.50 12.08 -5.94
CA THR A 260 16.96 13.49 -5.93
C THR A 260 15.96 14.43 -5.24
N GLY A 261 14.89 13.89 -4.66
CA GLY A 261 13.90 14.66 -3.91
C GLY A 261 14.41 15.11 -2.54
N THR A 262 13.58 15.87 -1.85
CA THR A 262 13.88 16.46 -0.54
C THR A 262 13.27 15.67 0.61
N VAL A 263 12.08 15.10 0.40
CA VAL A 263 11.30 14.35 1.41
C VAL A 263 10.72 13.10 0.76
N GLY A 264 10.92 11.95 1.40
CA GLY A 264 10.29 10.68 1.08
C GLY A 264 9.40 10.23 2.23
N VAL A 265 8.21 9.74 1.91
CA VAL A 265 7.28 9.10 2.85
C VAL A 265 6.93 7.71 2.35
N LEU A 266 6.98 6.71 3.24
CA LEU A 266 6.45 5.37 3.02
C LEU A 266 5.36 5.13 4.05
N ALA A 267 4.19 4.70 3.60
CA ALA A 267 3.14 4.19 4.47
C ALA A 267 3.05 2.66 4.27
N LEU A 268 3.21 1.90 5.35
CA LEU A 268 2.95 0.45 5.37
C LEU A 268 1.48 0.22 5.75
N GLY A 269 0.82 -0.66 5.01
CA GLY A 269 -0.56 -1.04 5.32
C GLY A 269 -0.69 -1.72 6.68
N ASP A 270 -1.89 -1.73 7.25
CA ASP A 270 -2.26 -2.41 8.49
C ASP A 270 -2.22 -3.95 8.42
N ILE A 271 -1.83 -4.49 7.27
CA ILE A 271 -1.57 -5.91 7.07
C ILE A 271 -0.33 -6.41 7.81
N VAL A 272 0.55 -5.50 8.24
CA VAL A 272 1.69 -5.80 9.12
C VAL A 272 1.46 -5.24 10.52
N GLN A 273 1.96 -5.95 11.52
CA GLN A 273 2.05 -5.48 12.91
C GLN A 273 3.32 -4.65 13.08
N THR A 274 3.18 -3.52 13.77
CA THR A 274 4.25 -2.54 13.96
C THR A 274 4.43 -2.23 15.43
N PHE A 275 5.67 -2.24 15.90
CA PHE A 275 6.02 -1.88 17.28
C PHE A 275 7.26 -1.00 17.26
N SER A 276 7.39 -0.11 18.24
CA SER A 276 8.51 0.83 18.29
C SER A 276 9.12 0.95 19.69
N ALA A 277 10.41 1.27 19.72
CA ALA A 277 11.13 1.69 20.90
C ALA A 277 12.02 2.87 20.56
N CYS A 278 12.23 3.76 21.52
CA CYS A 278 13.13 4.91 21.43
C CYS A 278 14.02 4.92 22.67
N ALA A 279 15.31 5.18 22.50
CA ALA A 279 16.27 5.26 23.59
C ALA A 279 17.28 6.38 23.34
N ASP A 280 17.65 7.10 24.41
CA ASP A 280 18.75 8.06 24.36
C ASP A 280 20.08 7.34 24.13
N VAL A 281 20.98 7.98 23.38
CA VAL A 281 22.34 7.47 23.15
C VAL A 281 23.10 7.39 24.47
N GLY A 282 22.94 8.39 25.35
CA GLY A 282 23.51 8.37 26.71
C GLY A 282 25.04 8.11 26.76
N GLY A 283 25.75 8.51 25.71
CA GLY A 283 27.20 8.29 25.55
C GLY A 283 27.62 6.85 25.20
N SER A 284 26.69 5.92 24.96
CA SER A 284 27.02 4.54 24.55
C SER A 284 25.95 3.96 23.65
N HIS A 285 26.26 3.85 22.36
CA HIS A 285 25.35 3.25 21.38
C HIS A 285 25.07 1.77 21.67
N GLU A 286 26.01 1.04 22.26
CA GLU A 286 25.77 -0.36 22.66
C GLU A 286 24.73 -0.47 23.78
N ARG A 287 24.78 0.38 24.81
CA ARG A 287 23.74 0.43 25.86
C ARG A 287 22.40 0.93 25.32
N CYS A 288 22.43 1.88 24.40
CA CYS A 288 21.25 2.35 23.67
C CYS A 288 20.60 1.17 22.92
N GLY A 289 21.40 0.40 22.17
CA GLY A 289 20.95 -0.79 21.46
C GLY A 289 20.36 -1.85 22.38
N ASP A 290 21.03 -2.17 23.49
CA ASP A 290 20.51 -3.12 24.49
C ASP A 290 19.15 -2.67 25.04
N SER A 291 18.98 -1.37 25.32
CA SER A 291 17.71 -0.81 25.80
C SER A 291 16.58 -0.99 24.77
N LEU A 292 16.87 -0.70 23.49
CA LEU A 292 15.92 -0.91 22.38
C LEU A 292 15.54 -2.39 22.22
N GLY A 293 16.54 -3.29 22.27
CA GLY A 293 16.32 -4.72 22.12
C GLY A 293 15.49 -5.30 23.26
N ARG A 294 15.74 -4.87 24.50
CA ARG A 294 14.93 -5.28 25.67
C ARG A 294 13.49 -4.79 25.58
N ALA A 295 13.28 -3.56 25.12
CA ALA A 295 11.95 -2.98 24.96
C ALA A 295 11.10 -3.74 23.93
N LEU A 296 11.70 -4.16 22.81
CA LEU A 296 10.96 -4.85 21.75
C LEU A 296 10.87 -6.37 21.93
N LYS A 297 11.72 -6.98 22.76
CA LYS A 297 11.70 -8.43 23.05
C LYS A 297 10.31 -9.01 23.39
N PRO A 298 9.50 -8.41 24.29
CA PRO A 298 8.16 -8.93 24.57
C PRO A 298 7.22 -8.83 23.36
N GLU A 299 7.35 -7.79 22.54
CA GLU A 299 6.52 -7.63 21.34
C GLU A 299 6.91 -8.61 20.25
N MET A 300 8.21 -8.88 20.07
CA MET A 300 8.71 -9.95 19.20
C MET A 300 8.14 -11.32 19.58
N ALA A 301 8.01 -11.62 20.88
CA ALA A 301 7.45 -12.90 21.33
C ALA A 301 5.95 -13.05 21.02
N LYS A 302 5.21 -11.94 20.93
CA LYS A 302 3.76 -11.92 20.62
C LYS A 302 3.49 -11.83 19.12
N ALA A 303 4.39 -11.19 18.38
CA ALA A 303 4.22 -10.90 16.96
C ALA A 303 4.20 -12.19 16.12
N ARG A 304 3.20 -12.27 15.22
CA ARG A 304 2.99 -13.40 14.31
C ARG A 304 3.73 -13.19 12.99
N GLY A 305 4.01 -14.29 12.30
CA GLY A 305 4.72 -14.28 11.03
C GLY A 305 6.21 -13.94 11.15
N ALA A 306 6.78 -13.59 10.00
CA ALA A 306 8.16 -13.13 9.89
C ALA A 306 8.35 -11.79 10.60
N LYS A 307 9.60 -11.48 10.95
CA LYS A 307 9.97 -10.31 11.74
C LYS A 307 11.15 -9.61 11.09
N LEU A 308 11.13 -8.29 11.08
CA LEU A 308 12.22 -7.43 10.65
C LEU A 308 12.34 -6.26 11.63
N ALA A 309 13.54 -6.03 12.16
CA ALA A 309 13.85 -4.83 12.91
C ALA A 309 14.51 -3.79 11.99
N VAL A 310 14.04 -2.54 12.07
CA VAL A 310 14.65 -1.37 11.42
C VAL A 310 15.21 -0.46 12.50
N LEU A 311 16.53 -0.26 12.51
CA LEU A 311 17.22 0.66 13.42
C LEU A 311 17.52 1.97 12.72
N LEU A 312 17.10 3.08 13.31
CA LEU A 312 17.34 4.43 12.78
C LEU A 312 17.82 5.34 13.89
N GLY A 313 18.69 6.28 13.56
CA GLY A 313 18.95 7.43 14.43
C GLY A 313 20.38 7.92 14.43
N ASP A 314 20.72 8.65 15.50
CA ASP A 314 22.03 9.23 15.71
C ASP A 314 23.01 8.11 16.09
N CYS A 315 23.59 7.48 15.07
CA CYS A 315 24.54 6.38 15.20
C CYS A 315 25.54 6.35 14.04
N HIS A 316 26.01 7.51 13.60
CA HIS A 316 26.99 7.65 12.52
C HIS A 316 28.14 6.64 12.62
N VAL A 317 28.52 6.01 11.50
CA VAL A 317 29.61 5.01 11.46
C VAL A 317 30.88 5.53 12.18
N PRO A 318 31.51 4.73 13.08
CA PRO A 318 31.28 3.32 13.37
C PRO A 318 30.28 3.03 14.51
N ALA A 319 29.55 4.04 15.01
CA ALA A 319 28.66 3.87 16.15
C ALA A 319 27.48 2.91 15.90
N ASN A 320 26.97 2.87 14.67
CA ASN A 320 25.95 1.95 14.21
C ASN A 320 26.29 0.48 14.49
N ASP A 321 27.55 0.08 14.35
CA ASP A 321 27.97 -1.30 14.63
C ASP A 321 27.83 -1.65 16.13
N SER A 322 28.13 -0.69 17.01
CA SER A 322 27.93 -0.84 18.45
C SER A 322 26.45 -0.87 18.81
N LEU A 323 25.62 -0.06 18.15
CA LEU A 323 24.17 -0.09 18.31
C LEU A 323 23.59 -1.46 17.95
N VAL A 324 23.99 -2.02 16.80
CA VAL A 324 23.55 -3.34 16.33
C VAL A 324 23.96 -4.43 17.30
N ARG A 325 25.21 -4.43 17.78
CA ARG A 325 25.67 -5.40 18.80
C ARG A 325 24.79 -5.39 20.05
N GLY A 326 24.54 -4.20 20.61
CA GLY A 326 23.71 -4.05 21.79
C GLY A 326 22.27 -4.55 21.56
N PHE A 327 21.67 -4.15 20.44
CA PHE A 327 20.31 -4.57 20.07
C PHE A 327 20.19 -6.08 19.92
N VAL A 328 21.07 -6.70 19.14
CA VAL A 328 21.06 -8.15 18.91
C VAL A 328 21.34 -8.93 20.19
N GLY A 329 22.24 -8.44 21.04
CA GLY A 329 22.53 -9.06 22.34
C GLY A 329 21.30 -9.14 23.25
N ALA A 330 20.45 -8.11 23.24
CA ALA A 330 19.22 -8.07 24.03
C ALA A 330 18.03 -8.79 23.38
N ALA A 331 17.78 -8.50 22.10
CA ALA A 331 16.64 -8.99 21.33
C ALA A 331 16.76 -10.49 20.97
N GLY A 332 17.99 -10.96 20.72
CA GLY A 332 18.31 -12.34 20.36
C GLY A 332 18.96 -12.45 18.97
N PRO A 333 19.84 -13.44 18.73
CA PRO A 333 20.70 -13.50 17.54
C PRO A 333 19.98 -13.79 16.22
N GLY A 334 18.72 -14.24 16.24
CA GLY A 334 17.97 -14.63 15.06
C GLY A 334 17.08 -13.52 14.46
N ILE A 335 17.04 -12.33 15.06
CA ILE A 335 16.23 -11.22 14.54
C ILE A 335 16.94 -10.57 13.34
N PRO A 336 16.29 -10.45 12.17
CA PRO A 336 16.86 -9.68 11.09
C PRO A 336 16.88 -8.19 11.40
N VAL A 337 17.98 -7.51 11.09
CA VAL A 337 18.16 -6.08 11.39
C VAL A 337 18.68 -5.35 10.15
N VAL A 338 17.96 -4.29 9.76
CA VAL A 338 18.39 -3.33 8.74
C VAL A 338 18.24 -1.90 9.26
N GLY A 339 18.65 -0.92 8.48
CA GLY A 339 18.43 0.49 8.79
C GLY A 339 19.60 1.36 8.41
N GLY A 340 19.68 2.52 9.05
CA GLY A 340 20.73 3.47 8.75
C GLY A 340 20.77 4.65 9.72
N SER A 341 21.85 5.39 9.62
CA SER A 341 22.16 6.49 10.53
C SER A 341 21.85 7.84 9.88
N CYS A 342 21.33 8.76 10.68
CA CYS A 342 21.32 10.17 10.31
C CYS A 342 22.76 10.74 10.36
N PRO A 343 23.01 11.94 9.82
CA PRO A 343 24.27 12.65 9.99
C PRO A 343 24.55 12.91 11.48
N LEU A 344 25.79 13.22 11.84
CA LEU A 344 26.13 13.63 13.22
C LEU A 344 25.25 14.79 13.68
N ASN A 345 24.62 14.66 14.85
CA ASN A 345 23.62 15.59 15.39
C ASN A 345 22.35 15.71 14.53
N GLY A 346 22.03 14.68 13.73
CA GLY A 346 20.81 14.63 12.95
C GLY A 346 19.56 14.50 13.80
N TYR A 347 18.42 14.66 13.13
CA TYR A 347 17.09 14.57 13.71
C TYR A 347 16.49 13.18 13.50
N VAL A 348 15.80 12.71 14.53
CA VAL A 348 15.05 11.45 14.54
C VAL A 348 13.59 11.76 14.82
N TYR A 349 12.69 11.06 14.12
CA TYR A 349 11.25 11.20 14.29
C TYR A 349 10.75 9.97 15.04
N ASP A 350 10.17 10.17 16.23
CA ASP A 350 9.53 9.13 17.03
C ASP A 350 8.09 9.55 17.32
N ARG A 351 7.12 8.88 16.67
CA ARG A 351 5.68 9.18 16.80
C ARG A 351 5.39 10.66 16.54
N GLY A 352 5.97 11.17 15.45
CA GLY A 352 5.85 12.56 15.02
C GLY A 352 6.63 13.58 15.86
N VAL A 353 7.32 13.15 16.93
CA VAL A 353 8.15 14.04 17.74
C VAL A 353 9.56 14.10 17.17
N VAL A 354 10.05 15.31 16.91
CA VAL A 354 11.42 15.58 16.45
C VAL A 354 12.39 15.54 17.64
N LYS A 355 13.39 14.67 17.57
CA LYS A 355 14.38 14.40 18.63
C LYS A 355 15.80 14.44 18.07
N GLN A 356 16.80 14.58 18.96
CA GLN A 356 18.23 14.44 18.67
C GLN A 356 18.88 13.59 19.77
N GLY A 357 20.03 12.98 19.49
CA GLY A 357 20.75 12.17 20.49
C GLY A 357 20.01 10.90 20.91
N VAL A 358 19.13 10.39 20.05
CA VAL A 358 18.35 9.17 20.27
C VAL A 358 18.53 8.20 19.10
N ASN A 359 18.27 6.92 19.36
CA ASN A 359 18.02 5.92 18.34
C ASN A 359 16.64 5.30 18.55
N ILE A 360 16.01 4.88 17.45
CA ILE A 360 14.75 4.16 17.43
C ILE A 360 14.93 2.78 16.84
N ALA A 361 14.10 1.85 17.30
CA ALA A 361 13.94 0.53 16.71
C ALA A 361 12.48 0.32 16.34
N LEU A 362 12.23 -0.13 15.11
CA LEU A 362 10.91 -0.45 14.61
C LEU A 362 10.86 -1.94 14.32
N LEU A 363 9.91 -2.66 14.89
CA LEU A 363 9.63 -4.06 14.57
C LEU A 363 8.46 -4.10 13.58
N ILE A 364 8.72 -4.65 12.40
CA ILE A 364 7.69 -4.98 11.40
C ILE A 364 7.50 -6.50 11.44
N ALA A 365 6.27 -6.96 11.60
CA ALA A 365 5.95 -8.38 11.62
C ALA A 365 4.68 -8.71 10.84
N GLY A 366 4.67 -9.82 10.11
CA GLY A 366 3.52 -10.22 9.31
C GLY A 366 3.80 -11.40 8.39
N GLU A 367 2.85 -11.68 7.51
CA GLU A 367 2.93 -12.74 6.51
C GLU A 367 3.73 -12.26 5.29
N PHE A 368 5.06 -12.26 5.44
CA PHE A 368 6.01 -11.98 4.38
C PHE A 368 7.24 -12.88 4.55
N ARG A 369 8.01 -13.05 3.47
CA ARG A 369 9.35 -13.65 3.53
C ARG A 369 10.40 -12.57 3.30
N PRO A 370 11.28 -12.29 4.28
CA PRO A 370 12.32 -11.30 4.10
C PRO A 370 13.53 -11.90 3.36
N GLY A 371 14.15 -11.11 2.49
CA GLY A 371 15.44 -11.40 1.86
C GLY A 371 16.38 -10.21 2.00
N PHE A 372 17.69 -10.47 2.07
CA PHE A 372 18.68 -9.47 2.46
C PHE A 372 19.90 -9.46 1.55
N ALA A 373 20.48 -8.28 1.39
CA ALA A 373 21.81 -8.13 0.82
C ALA A 373 22.52 -6.92 1.42
N LEU A 374 23.82 -7.10 1.68
CA LEU A 374 24.73 -6.04 2.08
C LEU A 374 25.95 -6.10 1.18
N ARG A 375 26.21 -5.04 0.41
CA ARG A 375 27.35 -4.99 -0.53
C ARG A 375 28.04 -3.64 -0.49
N ALA A 376 29.35 -3.62 -0.71
CA ALA A 376 30.13 -2.39 -0.82
C ALA A 376 30.59 -2.14 -2.25
N ALA A 377 30.56 -0.87 -2.65
CA ALA A 377 31.35 -0.35 -3.77
C ALA A 377 31.51 1.16 -3.59
N GLN A 378 32.71 1.66 -3.84
CA GLN A 378 33.00 3.10 -3.81
C GLN A 378 33.47 3.65 -5.16
N GLN A 379 33.85 2.77 -6.09
CA GLN A 379 34.24 3.18 -7.44
C GLN A 379 32.97 3.50 -8.26
N PRO A 380 32.82 4.72 -8.81
CA PRO A 380 31.60 5.15 -9.50
C PRO A 380 31.10 4.14 -10.53
N ASP A 381 31.98 3.61 -11.37
CA ASP A 381 31.66 2.67 -12.45
C ASP A 381 31.15 1.31 -11.95
N ALA A 382 31.41 0.96 -10.69
CA ALA A 382 30.97 -0.30 -10.09
C ALA A 382 29.67 -0.16 -9.28
N ILE A 383 29.30 1.05 -8.86
CA ILE A 383 28.22 1.28 -7.88
C ILE A 383 26.87 0.76 -8.40
N ALA A 384 26.49 1.09 -9.63
CA ALA A 384 25.23 0.65 -10.22
C ALA A 384 25.17 -0.87 -10.42
N SER A 385 26.27 -1.49 -10.89
CA SER A 385 26.35 -2.96 -11.04
C SER A 385 26.21 -3.67 -9.70
N VAL A 386 26.86 -3.16 -8.65
CA VAL A 386 26.75 -3.71 -7.30
C VAL A 386 25.36 -3.52 -6.71
N ALA A 387 24.69 -2.40 -7.00
CA ALA A 387 23.31 -2.18 -6.58
C ALA A 387 22.35 -3.21 -7.23
N LYS A 388 22.50 -3.46 -8.54
CA LYS A 388 21.75 -4.51 -9.23
C LYS A 388 21.98 -5.90 -8.61
N GLN A 389 23.23 -6.23 -8.30
CA GLN A 389 23.58 -7.52 -7.66
C GLN A 389 23.07 -7.62 -6.22
N ALA A 390 23.01 -6.52 -5.47
CA ALA A 390 22.43 -6.48 -4.14
C ALA A 390 20.92 -6.71 -4.23
N ALA A 391 20.22 -6.01 -5.12
CA ALA A 391 18.78 -6.19 -5.30
C ALA A 391 18.45 -7.62 -5.74
N ALA A 392 19.20 -8.18 -6.70
CA ALA A 392 18.99 -9.57 -7.13
C ALA A 392 19.20 -10.58 -6.00
N ALA A 393 20.22 -10.38 -5.16
CA ALA A 393 20.48 -11.26 -4.02
C ALA A 393 19.39 -11.15 -2.94
N ALA A 394 18.87 -9.95 -2.68
CA ALA A 394 17.81 -9.75 -1.69
C ALA A 394 16.45 -10.27 -2.17
N VAL A 395 16.09 -10.02 -3.44
CA VAL A 395 14.81 -10.46 -4.03
C VAL A 395 14.79 -11.98 -4.27
N GLY A 396 15.93 -12.54 -4.69
CA GLY A 396 16.04 -13.96 -5.01
C GLY A 396 15.63 -14.27 -6.45
N ASP A 397 14.78 -15.27 -6.63
CA ASP A 397 14.44 -15.80 -7.95
C ASP A 397 13.65 -14.80 -8.81
N PRO A 398 13.89 -14.76 -10.14
CA PRO A 398 13.08 -13.97 -11.06
C PRO A 398 11.60 -14.32 -10.95
N GLY A 399 10.74 -13.31 -10.82
CA GLY A 399 9.28 -13.50 -10.65
C GLY A 399 8.82 -13.66 -9.20
N SER A 400 9.72 -13.55 -8.22
CA SER A 400 9.33 -13.44 -6.80
C SER A 400 8.37 -12.26 -6.58
N ASP A 401 7.30 -12.49 -5.83
CA ASP A 401 6.28 -11.47 -5.54
C ASP A 401 6.78 -10.48 -4.49
N LEU A 402 7.47 -9.43 -4.97
CA LEU A 402 8.07 -8.39 -4.14
C LEU A 402 7.00 -7.37 -3.70
N ALA A 403 6.76 -7.32 -2.39
CA ALA A 403 5.82 -6.39 -1.78
C ALA A 403 6.45 -5.02 -1.48
N LEU A 404 7.73 -5.00 -1.07
CA LEU A 404 8.48 -3.78 -0.75
C LEU A 404 9.99 -4.07 -0.77
N ALA A 405 10.78 -3.15 -1.32
CA ALA A 405 12.22 -3.09 -1.12
C ALA A 405 12.59 -1.89 -0.22
N LEU A 406 13.15 -2.16 0.95
CA LEU A 406 13.78 -1.15 1.81
C LEU A 406 15.26 -1.03 1.47
N VAL A 407 15.72 0.19 1.20
CA VAL A 407 17.07 0.47 0.69
C VAL A 407 17.78 1.49 1.59
N PHE A 408 18.87 1.09 2.23
CA PHE A 408 19.70 1.98 3.04
C PHE A 408 21.08 2.07 2.40
N ASP A 409 21.42 3.27 1.94
CA ASP A 409 22.61 3.48 1.12
C ASP A 409 23.52 4.54 1.74
N CYS A 410 24.82 4.43 1.49
CA CYS A 410 25.79 5.35 2.05
C CYS A 410 25.86 6.65 1.28
N VAL A 411 25.94 7.77 2.00
CA VAL A 411 26.24 9.07 1.40
C VAL A 411 27.54 9.06 0.60
N SER A 412 28.54 8.25 0.97
CA SER A 412 29.79 8.18 0.19
C SER A 412 29.57 7.64 -1.23
N ARG A 413 28.57 6.77 -1.42
CA ARG A 413 28.19 6.21 -2.72
C ARG A 413 27.46 7.25 -3.57
N LEU A 414 26.53 7.98 -2.95
CA LEU A 414 25.89 9.15 -3.55
C LEU A 414 26.92 10.20 -4.00
N GLN A 415 27.90 10.51 -3.14
CA GLN A 415 28.98 11.46 -3.44
C GLN A 415 29.87 10.98 -4.60
N ALA A 416 30.20 9.69 -4.64
CA ALA A 416 30.99 9.11 -5.72
C ALA A 416 30.25 9.15 -7.07
N LEU A 417 28.94 8.92 -7.08
CA LEU A 417 28.11 9.02 -8.29
C LEU A 417 27.89 10.47 -8.75
N GLY A 418 27.76 11.41 -7.82
CA GLY A 418 27.52 12.82 -8.12
C GLY A 418 26.28 13.01 -9.03
N PRO A 419 26.43 13.61 -10.23
CA PRO A 419 25.31 13.81 -11.15
C PRO A 419 24.67 12.51 -11.66
N ASN A 420 25.38 11.38 -11.55
CA ASN A 420 24.94 10.07 -12.04
C ASN A 420 24.21 9.25 -10.96
N ALA A 421 23.75 9.88 -9.87
CA ALA A 421 23.04 9.19 -8.78
C ALA A 421 21.83 8.36 -9.27
N GLN A 422 21.20 8.77 -10.36
CA GLN A 422 20.05 8.07 -10.95
C GLN A 422 20.40 6.69 -11.53
N ASP A 423 21.67 6.45 -11.89
CA ASP A 423 22.09 5.18 -12.50
C ASP A 423 21.97 4.01 -11.52
N GLU A 424 22.26 4.28 -10.23
CA GLU A 424 22.07 3.31 -9.16
C GLU A 424 20.60 2.97 -8.95
N LEU A 425 19.72 3.98 -8.92
CA LEU A 425 18.28 3.76 -8.82
C LEU A 425 17.73 3.00 -10.03
N ALA A 426 18.20 3.33 -11.25
CA ALA A 426 17.83 2.61 -12.46
C ALA A 426 18.24 1.13 -12.38
N ALA A 427 19.42 0.84 -11.82
CA ALA A 427 19.91 -0.52 -11.62
C ALA A 427 19.06 -1.31 -10.60
N LEU A 428 18.62 -0.67 -9.51
CA LEU A 428 17.69 -1.26 -8.54
C LEU A 428 16.33 -1.58 -9.18
N ARG A 429 15.75 -0.62 -9.93
CA ARG A 429 14.44 -0.78 -10.59
C ARG A 429 14.39 -1.93 -11.60
N GLN A 430 15.52 -2.26 -12.24
CA GLN A 430 15.60 -3.41 -13.14
C GLN A 430 15.29 -4.74 -12.44
N ILE A 431 15.53 -4.82 -11.13
CA ILE A 431 15.25 -6.03 -10.33
C ILE A 431 13.92 -5.90 -9.60
N THR A 432 13.63 -4.74 -9.01
CA THR A 432 12.43 -4.57 -8.19
C THR A 432 11.15 -4.40 -8.99
N GLY A 433 11.22 -4.32 -10.33
CA GLY A 433 10.06 -4.33 -11.21
C GLY A 433 9.16 -3.12 -10.97
N HIS A 434 7.91 -3.34 -10.59
CA HIS A 434 6.94 -2.29 -10.21
C HIS A 434 6.75 -2.13 -8.70
N ALA A 435 7.37 -2.99 -7.89
CA ALA A 435 7.20 -2.98 -6.45
C ALA A 435 7.61 -1.64 -5.82
N PRO A 436 6.96 -1.23 -4.72
CA PRO A 436 7.42 -0.13 -3.88
C PRO A 436 8.91 -0.29 -3.53
N LEU A 437 9.65 0.79 -3.74
CA LEU A 437 11.04 0.93 -3.32
C LEU A 437 11.12 2.17 -2.45
N PHE A 438 11.68 2.03 -1.25
CA PHE A 438 11.81 3.14 -0.31
C PHE A 438 13.07 3.04 0.54
N GLY A 439 13.65 4.17 0.88
CA GLY A 439 14.96 4.20 1.48
C GLY A 439 15.51 5.60 1.65
N PHE A 440 16.77 5.69 2.05
CA PHE A 440 17.49 6.96 2.07
C PHE A 440 19.01 6.78 2.01
N TYR A 441 19.69 7.87 1.66
CA TYR A 441 21.13 8.00 1.81
C TYR A 441 21.48 8.46 3.23
N GLY A 442 22.12 7.58 4.00
CA GLY A 442 22.51 7.80 5.38
C GLY A 442 24.02 7.92 5.58
N SER A 443 24.43 8.04 6.85
CA SER A 443 25.83 8.13 7.27
C SER A 443 26.28 6.90 8.07
N GLY A 444 25.99 5.72 7.53
CA GLY A 444 26.16 4.44 8.20
C GLY A 444 24.97 3.55 7.90
N GLU A 445 25.23 2.41 7.28
CA GLU A 445 24.21 1.45 6.86
C GLU A 445 24.19 0.29 7.85
N ILE A 446 22.99 -0.18 8.16
CA ILE A 446 22.79 -1.37 8.98
C ILE A 446 22.16 -2.42 8.08
N GLY A 447 22.72 -3.63 8.08
CA GLY A 447 22.21 -4.68 7.21
C GLY A 447 22.76 -6.06 7.48
N MET A 448 22.18 -7.01 6.74
CA MET A 448 22.54 -8.42 6.71
C MET A 448 22.97 -8.80 5.32
N ASP A 449 23.89 -9.76 5.23
CA ASP A 449 24.23 -10.37 3.95
C ASP A 449 23.21 -11.45 3.57
N ALA A 450 23.27 -11.88 2.30
CA ALA A 450 22.42 -12.93 1.77
C ALA A 450 22.70 -14.32 2.38
N ALA A 451 23.84 -14.48 3.09
CA ALA A 451 24.18 -15.72 3.77
C ALA A 451 23.48 -15.87 5.13
N GLY A 452 22.76 -14.82 5.57
CA GLY A 452 22.10 -14.81 6.88
C GLY A 452 23.08 -14.66 8.03
N SER A 453 24.26 -14.08 7.78
CA SER A 453 25.22 -13.74 8.84
C SER A 453 24.60 -12.74 9.82
N ALA A 454 25.20 -12.65 11.01
CA ALA A 454 24.79 -11.65 12.00
C ALA A 454 24.80 -10.23 11.39
N PRO A 455 23.77 -9.41 11.67
CA PRO A 455 23.70 -8.05 11.15
C PRO A 455 24.86 -7.19 11.66
N ARG A 456 25.28 -6.23 10.85
CA ARG A 456 26.39 -5.31 11.16
C ARG A 456 26.04 -3.88 10.79
N GLY A 457 26.66 -2.94 11.51
CA GLY A 457 26.70 -1.53 11.12
C GLY A 457 27.99 -1.24 10.36
N VAL A 458 27.89 -0.69 9.16
CA VAL A 458 29.03 -0.43 8.28
C VAL A 458 28.90 0.94 7.62
N GLY A 459 29.94 1.36 6.90
CA GLY A 459 29.88 2.53 6.00
C GLY A 459 30.29 2.13 4.59
N ALA A 460 29.95 2.96 3.60
CA ALA A 460 30.21 2.73 2.18
C ALA A 460 29.54 1.47 1.60
N HIS A 461 28.47 0.99 2.23
CA HIS A 461 27.68 -0.14 1.76
C HIS A 461 26.32 0.32 1.25
N LEU A 462 25.65 -0.63 0.60
CA LEU A 462 24.24 -0.63 0.29
C LEU A 462 23.62 -1.84 0.98
N SER A 463 22.60 -1.59 1.81
CA SER A 463 21.79 -2.58 2.50
C SER A 463 20.40 -2.62 1.86
N ILE A 464 19.94 -3.81 1.48
CA ILE A 464 18.59 -4.02 0.94
C ILE A 464 17.88 -5.09 1.77
N ALA A 465 16.67 -4.77 2.20
CA ALA A 465 15.70 -5.75 2.68
C ALA A 465 14.53 -5.82 1.69
N ALA A 466 14.35 -6.98 1.06
CA ALA A 466 13.19 -7.31 0.26
C ALA A 466 12.14 -7.99 1.14
N LEU A 467 10.92 -7.49 1.14
CA LEU A 467 9.76 -8.12 1.76
C LEU A 467 8.91 -8.74 0.66
N LEU A 468 8.91 -10.06 0.59
CA LEU A 468 8.19 -10.82 -0.42
C LEU A 468 6.85 -11.28 0.15
N ARG A 469 5.76 -11.22 -0.62
CA ARG A 469 4.46 -11.72 -0.18
C ARG A 469 4.57 -13.24 0.06
N ALA A 470 4.01 -13.70 1.18
CA ALA A 470 4.10 -15.08 1.65
C ALA A 470 2.97 -15.97 1.12
#